data_AF-A0A218Q7M5-F1
#
_entry.id   AF-A0A218Q7M5-F1
#
_cell.length_a   1.000
_cell.length_b   1.000
_cell.length_c   1.000
_cell.angle_alpha   90.00
_cell.angle_beta   90.00
_cell.angle_gamma   90.00
#
_symmetry.space_group_name_H-M   'P 1'
#
loop_
_entity.id
_entity.type
_entity.pdbx_description
1 polymer ?
#
loop_
_entity_poly.entity_id
_entity_poly.type
_entity_poly.pdbx_seq_one_letter_code
_entity_poly.pdbx_strand_id
1 'polypeptide(L)'
;MTYSLANRTQYPDDGRVIILPGDPAFDWTLAFPPPDWKQTAAKDPDGFAFVVEPGSGIARVATASDLEEYLYGGEYDERLDEIGETEEDCEWDG
;
A
#
# COMPACT_ATOMS: atom_id res chain seq x y z
N MET A 1 24.08 9.91 29.17
CA MET A 1 24.84 9.90 27.91
C MET A 1 23.84 9.70 26.78
N THR A 2 23.84 10.64 25.84
CA THR A 2 22.85 10.82 24.77
C THR A 2 22.96 9.76 23.69
N TYR A 3 21.85 9.12 23.31
CA TYR A 3 21.80 8.18 22.20
C TYR A 3 21.92 8.92 20.86
N SER A 4 22.78 8.39 20.00
CA SER A 4 23.16 8.91 18.69
C SER A 4 22.00 8.85 17.70
N LEU A 5 21.61 10.00 17.15
CA LEU A 5 20.69 10.15 16.02
C LEU A 5 21.49 10.06 14.71
N ALA A 6 21.74 8.87 14.17
CA ALA A 6 22.14 8.73 12.77
C ALA A 6 22.19 7.27 12.33
N ASN A 7 21.04 6.65 12.14
CA ASN A 7 20.91 5.73 11.02
C ASN A 7 19.89 6.33 10.06
N ARG A 8 20.26 7.46 9.44
CA ARG A 8 19.52 7.98 8.30
C ARG A 8 19.68 6.93 7.22
N THR A 9 18.63 6.18 6.93
CA THR A 9 18.50 5.44 5.68
C THR A 9 18.82 6.46 4.58
N GLN A 10 20.00 6.33 3.99
CA GLN A 10 20.53 7.32 3.06
C GLN A 10 19.82 7.05 1.73
N TYR A 11 18.65 7.66 1.56
CA TYR A 11 18.04 7.79 0.25
C TYR A 11 19.08 8.43 -0.68
N PRO A 12 19.17 8.01 -1.96
CA PRO A 12 20.03 8.69 -2.91
C PRO A 12 19.71 10.19 -2.86
N ASP A 13 20.72 11.00 -2.55
CA ASP A 13 20.61 12.45 -2.37
C ASP A 13 20.57 13.14 -3.75
N ASP A 14 19.71 12.64 -4.64
CA ASP A 14 19.52 13.15 -6.00
C ASP A 14 18.41 14.23 -6.05
N GLY A 15 17.93 14.66 -4.89
CA GLY A 15 16.87 15.66 -4.75
C GLY A 15 15.46 15.13 -4.99
N ARG A 16 15.27 13.82 -5.21
CA ARG A 16 13.92 13.23 -5.36
C ARG A 16 13.29 12.99 -4.00
N VAL A 17 12.23 13.74 -3.73
CA VAL A 17 11.44 13.65 -2.48
C VAL A 17 10.39 12.54 -2.54
N ILE A 18 10.06 12.04 -3.74
CA ILE A 18 9.02 11.04 -3.96
C ILE A 18 9.58 9.91 -4.83
N ILE A 19 9.48 8.68 -4.33
CA ILE A 19 9.82 7.46 -5.06
C ILE A 19 8.51 6.90 -5.63
N LEU A 20 8.41 6.81 -6.95
CA LEU A 20 7.19 6.39 -7.66
C LEU A 20 7.33 4.98 -8.23
N PRO A 21 6.21 4.28 -8.50
CA PRO A 21 6.24 3.01 -9.23
C PRO A 21 7.01 3.14 -10.56
N GLY A 22 7.89 2.17 -10.84
CA GLY A 22 8.80 2.19 -11.99
C GLY A 22 10.20 2.76 -11.69
N ASP A 23 10.41 3.35 -10.51
CA ASP A 23 11.75 3.68 -10.02
C ASP A 23 12.38 2.45 -9.35
N PRO A 24 13.64 2.06 -9.65
CA PRO A 24 14.30 0.91 -9.02
C PRO A 24 14.40 0.99 -7.49
N ALA A 25 14.33 2.18 -6.91
CA ALA A 25 14.30 2.37 -5.46
C ALA A 25 12.92 2.07 -4.85
N PHE A 26 11.85 2.01 -5.66
CA PHE A 26 10.50 1.72 -5.19
C PHE A 26 10.41 0.32 -4.57
N ASP A 27 10.99 -0.69 -5.22
CA ASP A 27 11.00 -2.06 -4.71
C ASP A 27 11.68 -2.19 -3.34
N TRP A 28 12.70 -1.37 -3.09
CA TRP A 28 13.35 -1.29 -1.78
C TRP A 28 12.43 -0.75 -0.70
N THR A 29 11.55 0.20 -1.03
CA THR A 29 10.58 0.75 -0.06
C THR A 29 9.50 -0.26 0.31
N LEU A 30 9.17 -1.20 -0.59
CA LEU A 30 8.24 -2.30 -0.32
C LEU A 30 8.90 -3.40 0.54
N ALA A 31 10.15 -3.73 0.26
CA ALA A 31 10.87 -4.78 0.99
C ALA A 31 11.32 -4.35 2.40
N PHE A 32 11.62 -3.07 2.59
CA PHE A 32 12.14 -2.53 3.84
C PHE A 32 11.31 -1.33 4.29
N PRO A 33 10.23 -1.56 5.04
CA PRO A 33 9.42 -0.47 5.56
C PRO A 33 10.28 0.45 6.45
N PRO A 34 9.95 1.76 6.52
CA PRO A 34 10.77 2.74 7.23
C PRO A 34 11.03 2.34 8.68
N PRO A 35 12.19 2.75 9.26
CA PRO A 35 12.41 2.64 10.69
C PRO A 35 11.21 3.24 11.44
N ASP A 36 10.76 2.57 12.51
CA ASP A 36 9.64 3.00 13.34
C ASP A 36 8.24 2.94 12.70
N TRP A 37 8.05 2.32 11.53
CA TRP A 37 6.72 2.12 10.93
C TRP A 37 5.73 1.47 11.92
N LYS A 38 6.21 0.53 12.75
CA LYS A 38 5.43 -0.14 13.80
C LYS A 38 4.94 0.83 14.87
N GLN A 39 5.70 1.87 15.20
CA GLN A 39 5.29 2.88 16.19
C GLN A 39 4.16 3.74 15.64
N THR A 40 4.19 4.05 14.34
CA THR A 40 3.10 4.77 13.66
C THR A 40 1.86 3.89 13.54
N ALA A 41 2.01 2.62 13.13
CA ALA A 41 0.91 1.66 13.11
C ALA A 41 0.30 1.45 14.51
N ALA A 42 1.10 1.44 15.57
CA ALA A 42 0.61 1.31 16.94
C ALA A 42 -0.19 2.52 17.46
N LYS A 43 -0.13 3.68 16.79
CA LYS A 43 -0.95 4.86 17.15
C LYS A 43 -2.39 4.73 16.68
N ASP A 44 -2.62 3.89 15.67
CA ASP A 44 -3.93 3.63 15.10
C ASP A 44 -4.18 2.12 15.18
N PRO A 45 -4.53 1.61 16.38
CA PRO A 45 -4.68 0.17 16.60
C PRO A 45 -5.82 -0.43 15.79
N ASP A 46 -6.75 0.43 15.34
CA ASP A 46 -7.91 0.02 14.57
C ASP A 46 -7.58 0.06 13.06
N GLY A 47 -6.85 1.06 12.54
CA GLY A 47 -6.47 1.14 11.11
C GLY A 47 -5.31 0.22 10.71
N PHE A 48 -5.61 -0.92 10.08
CA PHE A 48 -4.60 -1.91 9.66
C PHE A 48 -4.27 -1.86 8.16
N ALA A 49 -5.21 -1.40 7.32
CA ALA A 49 -5.06 -1.41 5.87
C ALA A 49 -5.73 -0.20 5.21
N PHE A 50 -5.51 -0.05 3.90
CA PHE A 50 -6.28 0.84 3.05
C PHE A 50 -7.05 0.00 2.03
N VAL A 51 -8.36 0.25 1.91
CA VAL A 51 -9.23 -0.37 0.90
C VAL A 51 -9.75 0.71 -0.04
N VAL A 52 -10.07 0.33 -1.28
CA VAL A 52 -10.54 1.28 -2.30
C VAL A 52 -12.02 1.04 -2.54
N GLU A 53 -12.85 2.04 -2.28
CA GLU A 53 -14.29 1.91 -2.49
C GLU A 53 -14.62 1.73 -3.98
N PRO A 54 -15.45 0.72 -4.33
CA PRO A 54 -15.97 0.60 -5.69
C PRO A 54 -16.80 1.83 -6.07
N GLY A 55 -16.74 2.23 -7.33
CA GLY A 55 -17.44 3.36 -7.94
C GLY A 55 -16.77 4.71 -7.72
N SER A 56 -16.16 4.93 -6.55
CA SER A 56 -15.49 6.19 -6.23
C SER A 56 -13.99 6.15 -6.53
N GLY A 57 -13.35 4.98 -6.39
CA GLY A 57 -11.90 4.82 -6.50
C GLY A 57 -11.11 5.47 -5.36
N ILE A 58 -11.79 5.92 -4.30
CA ILE A 58 -11.17 6.60 -3.17
C ILE A 58 -10.67 5.56 -2.17
N ALA A 59 -9.41 5.71 -1.73
CA ALA A 59 -8.84 4.88 -0.68
C ALA A 59 -9.30 5.38 0.69
N ARG A 60 -9.82 4.48 1.52
CA ARG A 60 -10.17 4.72 2.93
C ARG A 60 -9.33 3.82 3.85
N VAL A 61 -9.08 4.30 5.06
CA VAL A 61 -8.51 3.45 6.13
C VAL A 61 -9.54 2.38 6.48
N ALA A 62 -9.07 1.14 6.64
CA ALA A 62 -9.87 -0.02 7.00
C ALA A 62 -9.31 -0.65 8.27
N THR A 63 -10.23 -1.01 9.16
CA THR A 63 -9.91 -1.90 10.26
C THR A 63 -9.72 -3.34 9.79
N ALA A 64 -9.23 -4.21 10.67
CA ALA A 64 -9.12 -5.63 10.34
C ALA A 64 -10.48 -6.25 9.95
N SER A 65 -11.56 -5.85 10.63
CA SER A 65 -12.92 -6.29 10.30
C SER A 65 -13.43 -5.67 9.00
N ASP A 66 -13.17 -4.37 8.76
CA ASP A 66 -13.57 -3.73 7.50
C ASP A 66 -12.83 -4.34 6.30
N LEU A 67 -11.58 -4.75 6.49
CA LEU A 67 -10.79 -5.44 5.47
C LEU A 67 -11.36 -6.83 5.17
N GLU A 68 -11.79 -7.56 6.20
CA GLU A 68 -12.43 -8.87 6.04
C GLU A 68 -13.75 -8.75 5.29
N GLU A 69 -14.58 -7.78 5.63
CA GLU A 69 -15.82 -7.46 4.90
C GLU A 69 -15.53 -7.02 3.47
N TYR A 70 -14.51 -6.20 3.24
CA TYR A 70 -14.12 -5.78 1.89
C TYR A 70 -13.70 -6.98 1.02
N LEU A 71 -12.89 -7.90 1.56
CA LEU A 71 -12.36 -9.06 0.83
C LEU A 71 -13.40 -10.15 0.58
N TYR A 72 -14.32 -10.38 1.53
CA TYR A 72 -15.27 -11.50 1.47
C TYR A 72 -16.73 -11.09 1.28
N GLY A 73 -17.03 -9.80 1.40
CA GLY A 73 -18.37 -9.22 1.23
C GLY A 73 -18.69 -8.80 -0.21
N GLY A 74 -17.71 -8.89 -1.12
CA GLY A 74 -17.89 -8.62 -2.55
C GLY A 74 -17.43 -7.23 -3.01
N GLU A 75 -17.15 -6.29 -2.10
CA GLU A 75 -16.63 -4.95 -2.47
C GLU A 75 -15.31 -5.04 -3.26
N TYR A 76 -14.44 -6.00 -2.90
CA TYR A 76 -13.20 -6.24 -3.63
C TYR A 76 -13.43 -6.77 -5.06
N ASP A 77 -14.40 -7.67 -5.24
CA ASP A 77 -14.72 -8.23 -6.55
C ASP A 77 -15.29 -7.14 -7.47
N GLU A 78 -16.21 -6.31 -6.95
CA GLU A 78 -16.71 -5.12 -7.66
C GLU A 78 -15.57 -4.18 -8.06
N ARG A 79 -14.60 -4.00 -7.16
CA ARG A 79 -13.42 -3.18 -7.46
C ARG A 79 -12.58 -3.78 -8.57
N LEU A 80 -12.39 -5.11 -8.62
CA LEU A 80 -11.64 -5.79 -9.68
C LEU A 80 -12.33 -5.65 -11.05
N ASP A 81 -13.66 -5.77 -11.09
CA ASP A 81 -14.46 -5.52 -12.28
C ASP A 81 -14.23 -4.10 -12.83
N GLU A 82 -14.18 -3.09 -11.96
CA GLU A 82 -14.00 -1.69 -12.37
C GLU A 82 -12.64 -1.36 -12.98
N ILE A 83 -11.56 -2.03 -12.56
CA ILE A 83 -10.24 -1.86 -13.19
C ILE A 83 -10.02 -2.77 -14.40
N GLY A 84 -11.00 -3.59 -14.77
CA GLY A 84 -10.85 -4.56 -15.84
C GLY A 84 -9.82 -5.65 -15.51
N GLU A 85 -9.64 -5.97 -14.22
CA GLU A 85 -8.81 -7.10 -13.77
C GLU A 85 -9.62 -8.40 -13.60
N THR A 86 -10.88 -8.43 -13.99
CA THR A 86 -11.66 -9.67 -14.10
C THR A 86 -11.43 -10.35 -15.45
N GLU A 87 -10.57 -11.37 -15.44
CA GLU A 87 -10.40 -12.55 -16.34
C GLU A 87 -10.78 -12.51 -17.85
N GLU A 88 -11.09 -11.38 -18.48
CA GLU A 88 -11.59 -11.33 -19.86
C GLU A 88 -10.54 -10.95 -20.93
N ASP A 89 -9.30 -10.61 -20.55
CA ASP A 89 -8.26 -10.16 -21.51
C ASP A 89 -7.06 -11.11 -21.70
N CYS A 90 -7.18 -12.39 -21.31
CA CYS A 90 -6.26 -13.44 -21.78
C CYS A 90 -6.79 -14.15 -23.03
N GLU A 91 -7.23 -13.40 -24.06
CA GLU A 91 -7.42 -13.94 -25.40
C GLU A 91 -6.05 -14.29 -25.99
N TRP A 92 -5.61 -15.52 -25.74
CA TRP A 92 -4.39 -16.09 -26.30
C TRP A 92 -4.63 -16.37 -27.78
N ASP A 93 -4.34 -15.39 -28.65
CA ASP A 93 -4.29 -15.60 -30.10
C ASP A 93 -3.25 -16.68 -30.40
N GLY A 94 -3.75 -17.86 -30.80
CA GLY A 94 -2.96 -19.08 -31.03
C GLY A 94 -2.01 -19.04 -32.22
#